data_AF-A0A2W6WLZ9-F1
#
_entry.id   AF-A0A2W6WLZ9-F1
#
_cell.length_a   1.000
_cell.length_b   1.000
_cell.length_c   1.000
_cell.angle_alpha   90.00
_cell.angle_beta   90.00
_cell.angle_gamma   90.00
#
_symmetry.space_group_name_H-M   'P 1'
#
loop_
_entity.id
_entity.type
_entity.pdbx_description
1 polymer ?
#
loop_
_entity_poly.entity_id
_entity_poly.type
_entity_poly.pdbx_seq_one_letter_code
_entity_poly.pdbx_strand_id
1 'polypeptide(L)' 'MAQIIDRDLHLVKKALCLSIAVIEQQPEGPFRPDSDATDMKDLADRLMANDIELAQYLRSARLILSGKPE' A
#
# COMPACT_ATOMS: atom_id res chain seq x y z
N MET A 1 -22.54 -15.34 -2.30
CA MET A 1 -21.18 -14.80 -2.11
C MET A 1 -20.78 -14.11 -3.40
N ALA A 2 -20.51 -12.81 -3.38
CA ALA A 2 -20.04 -12.10 -4.58
C ALA A 2 -18.70 -12.71 -5.02
N GLN A 3 -18.60 -13.11 -6.29
CA GLN A 3 -17.31 -13.41 -6.88
C GLN A 3 -16.52 -12.11 -6.90
N ILE A 4 -15.46 -12.05 -6.09
CA ILE A 4 -14.47 -10.98 -6.19
C ILE A 4 -13.68 -11.29 -7.46
N ILE A 5 -14.13 -10.70 -8.57
CA ILE A 5 -13.34 -10.63 -9.79
C ILE A 5 -12.03 -9.93 -9.42
N ASP A 6 -10.90 -10.42 -9.93
CA ASP A 6 -9.55 -9.90 -9.64
C ASP A 6 -9.12 -9.95 -8.17
N ARG A 7 -9.56 -10.99 -7.44
CA ARG A 7 -9.14 -11.22 -6.04
C ARG A 7 -7.61 -11.20 -5.87
N ASP A 8 -6.87 -11.74 -6.82
CA ASP A 8 -5.41 -11.78 -6.77
C ASP A 8 -4.82 -10.36 -6.88
N LEU A 9 -5.34 -9.54 -7.81
CA LEU A 9 -4.95 -8.14 -7.94
C LEU A 9 -5.29 -7.35 -6.66
N HIS A 10 -6.45 -7.61 -6.05
CA HIS A 10 -6.83 -6.99 -4.77
C HIS A 10 -5.82 -7.30 -3.65
N LEU A 11 -5.35 -8.55 -3.57
CA LEU A 11 -4.33 -8.95 -2.60
C LEU A 11 -2.98 -8.29 -2.89
N VAL A 12 -2.58 -8.19 -4.16
CA VAL A 12 -1.35 -7.49 -4.58
C VAL A 12 -1.41 -6.01 -4.21
N LYS A 13 -2.53 -5.33 -4.48
CA LYS A 13 -2.75 -3.92 -4.10
C LYS A 13 -2.62 -3.72 -2.59
N LYS A 14 -3.19 -4.63 -1.78
CA LYS A 14 -3.04 -4.60 -0.31
C LYS A 14 -1.59 -4.77 0.13
N ALA A 15 -0.89 -5.78 -0.40
CA ALA A 15 0.50 -6.05 -0.05
C ALA A 15 1.40 -4.86 -0.41
N LEU A 16 1.21 -4.29 -1.60
CA LEU A 16 1.95 -3.11 -2.07
C LEU A 16 1.77 -1.90 -1.14
N CYS A 17 0.53 -1.54 -0.81
CA CYS A 17 0.27 -0.42 0.09
C CYS A 17 0.77 -0.67 1.51
N LEU A 18 0.80 -1.92 1.98
CA LEU A 18 1.40 -2.28 3.26
C LEU A 18 2.91 -2.09 3.25
N SER A 19 3.59 -2.54 2.19
CA SER A 19 5.04 -2.32 2.04
C SER A 19 5.39 -0.83 2.00
N ILE A 20 4.65 -0.03 1.22
CA ILE A 20 4.84 1.43 1.18
C ILE A 20 4.67 2.03 2.59
N ALA A 21 3.58 1.70 3.28
CA ALA A 21 3.30 2.24 4.61
C ALA A 21 4.35 1.83 5.65
N VAL A 22 4.88 0.60 5.57
CA VAL A 22 5.97 0.13 6.45
C VAL A 22 7.25 0.94 6.21
N ILE A 23 7.64 1.11 4.94
CA ILE A 23 8.88 1.84 4.61
C ILE A 23 8.78 3.31 5.04
N GLU A 24 7.64 3.96 4.76
CA GLU A 24 7.45 5.37 5.11
C GLU A 24 7.44 5.63 6.62
N GLN A 25 7.00 4.66 7.43
CA GLN A 25 7.02 4.73 8.89
C GLN A 25 8.41 4.52 9.50
N GLN A 26 9.37 4.00 8.73
CA GLN A 26 10.72 3.82 9.24
C GLN A 26 11.41 5.17 9.45
N PRO A 27 12.22 5.31 10.52
CA PRO A 27 13.03 6.50 10.72
C PRO A 27 13.98 6.71 9.54
N GLU A 28 14.30 7.97 9.25
CA GLU A 28 15.31 8.31 8.24
C GLU A 28 16.67 7.68 8.62
N GLY A 29 17.38 7.16 7.63
CA GLY A 29 18.68 6.53 7.85
C GLY A 29 19.22 5.84 6.60
N PRO A 30 20.50 5.43 6.62
CA PRO A 30 21.19 4.88 5.45
C PRO A 30 20.63 3.53 4.96
N PHE A 31 19.79 2.88 5.76
CA PHE A 31 19.17 1.60 5.45
C PHE A 31 17.68 1.70 5.14
N ARG A 32 17.11 2.91 5.12
CA ARG A 32 15.73 3.10 4.73
C ARG A 32 15.62 2.88 3.20
N PRO A 33 14.77 1.96 2.74
CA PRO A 33 14.70 1.59 1.34
C PRO A 33 13.86 2.60 0.52
N ASP A 34 14.33 3.85 0.44
CA ASP A 34 13.58 4.94 -0.23
C ASP A 34 13.43 4.74 -1.75
N SER A 35 14.41 4.10 -2.39
CA SER A 35 14.29 3.70 -3.81
C SER A 35 13.14 2.71 -3.99
N ASP A 36 13.06 1.68 -3.14
CA ASP A 36 11.99 0.69 -3.20
C ASP A 36 10.62 1.35 -2.95
N ALA A 37 10.53 2.27 -1.99
CA ALA A 37 9.30 3.03 -1.76
C ALA A 37 8.88 3.84 -2.99
N THR A 38 9.84 4.41 -3.72
CA THR A 38 9.57 5.19 -4.94
C THR A 38 9.06 4.27 -6.05
N ASP A 39 9.76 3.18 -6.34
CA ASP A 39 9.34 2.20 -7.35
C ASP A 39 7.97 1.58 -7.02
N MET A 40 7.71 1.32 -5.74
CA MET A 40 6.42 0.81 -5.27
C MET A 40 5.29 1.83 -5.42
N LYS A 41 5.54 3.12 -5.20
CA LYS A 41 4.55 4.19 -5.43
C LYS A 41 4.24 4.34 -6.92
N ASP A 42 5.27 4.33 -7.78
CA ASP A 42 5.08 4.37 -9.23
C ASP A 42 4.31 3.14 -9.75
N LEU A 43 4.50 1.97 -9.14
CA LEU A 43 3.69 0.80 -9.43
C LEU A 43 2.25 0.97 -8.91
N ALA A 44 2.05 1.55 -7.72
CA ALA A 44 0.73 1.80 -7.17
C ALA A 44 -0.09 2.75 -8.05
N ASP A 45 0.52 3.83 -8.53
CA ASP A 45 -0.13 4.80 -9.43
C ASP A 45 -0.57 4.16 -10.76
N ARG A 46 0.16 3.14 -11.24
CA ARG A 46 -0.21 2.39 -12.45
C ARG A 46 -1.29 1.32 -12.21
N LEU A 47 -1.32 0.71 -11.03
CA LEU A 47 -2.26 -0.39 -10.71
C LEU A 47 -3.60 0.12 -10.19
N MET A 48 -3.63 1.29 -9.56
CA MET A 48 -4.85 1.89 -9.04
C MET A 48 -5.61 2.61 -10.16
N ALA A 49 -6.94 2.53 -10.12
CA ALA A 49 -7.80 3.20 -11.07
C ALA A 49 -7.83 4.73 -10.84
N ASN A 50 -7.54 5.18 -9.61
CA ASN A 50 -7.49 6.58 -9.21
C ASN A 50 -6.88 6.74 -7.80
N ASP A 51 -6.61 7.99 -7.43
CA ASP A 51 -6.08 8.38 -6.12
C ASP A 51 -6.99 8.00 -4.95
N ILE A 52 -8.32 7.94 -5.17
CA ILE A 52 -9.28 7.53 -4.14
C ILE A 52 -9.07 6.06 -3.77
N GLU A 53 -8.90 5.20 -4.78
CA GLU A 53 -8.60 3.78 -4.57
C GLU A 53 -7.27 3.63 -3.81
N LEU A 54 -6.22 4.34 -4.24
CA LEU A 54 -4.93 4.33 -3.56
C LEU A 54 -5.06 4.74 -2.08
N ALA A 55 -5.76 5.84 -1.80
CA ALA A 55 -5.98 6.33 -0.44
C ALA A 55 -6.72 5.30 0.43
N GLN A 56 -7.69 4.57 -0.14
CA GLN A 56 -8.40 3.51 0.58
C GLN A 56 -7.49 2.34 0.96
N TYR A 57 -6.61 1.88 0.06
CA TYR A 57 -5.66 0.82 0.39
C TYR A 57 -4.59 1.27 1.38
N LEU A 58 -4.07 2.50 1.27
CA LEU A 58 -3.12 3.06 2.24
C LEU A 58 -3.75 3.21 3.62
N ARG A 59 -5.00 3.68 3.70
CA ARG A 59 -5.78 3.68 4.95
C ARG A 59 -5.91 2.27 5.51
N SER A 60 -6.31 1.30 4.68
CA SER A 60 -6.38 -0.10 5.10
C SER A 60 -5.03 -0.63 5.61
N ALA A 61 -3.91 -0.24 4.99
CA ALA A 61 -2.58 -0.63 5.43
C ALA A 61 -2.22 -0.04 6.79
N ARG A 62 -2.52 1.24 7.02
CA ARG A 62 -2.30 1.90 8.31
C ARG A 62 -3.15 1.29 9.43
N LEU A 63 -4.39 0.91 9.14
CA LEU A 63 -5.23 0.15 10.08
C LEU A 63 -4.58 -1.19 10.44
N ILE A 64 -4.02 -1.91 9.47
CA ILE A 64 -3.32 -3.19 9.70
C ILE A 64 -2.08 -2.98 10.58
N LEU A 65 -1.27 -1.95 10.30
CA LEU A 65 -0.03 -1.70 11.02
C LEU A 65 -0.25 -1.16 12.44
N SER A 66 -1.23 -0.29 12.63
CA SER A 66 -1.50 0.37 13.92
C SER A 66 -2.48 -0.40 14.80
N GLY A 67 -3.34 -1.24 14.20
CA GLY A 67 -4.45 -1.91 14.88
C GLY A 67 -5.51 -0.94 15.42
N LYS A 68 -5.43 0.35 15.09
CA LYS A 68 -6.32 1.41 15.58
C LYS A 68 -7.16 1.94 14.43
N PRO A 69 -8.46 2.23 14.66
CA PRO A 69 -9.23 2.99 13.68
C PRO A 69 -8.61 4.38 13.52
N GLU A 70 -8.39 4.79 12.25
CA GLU A 70 -8.11 6.18 11.87
C GLU A 70 -9.34 7.06 12.05
#